data_AF-A0A1S4BX49-F1
#
_entry.id   AF-A0A1S4BX49-F1
#
_cell.length_a   1.000
_cell.length_b   1.000
_cell.length_c   1.000
_cell.angle_alpha   90.00
_cell.angle_beta   90.00
_cell.angle_gamma   90.00
#
_symmetry.space_group_name_H-M   'P 1'
#
loop_
_entity.id
_entity.type
_entity.pdbx_description
1 polymer ?
#
loop_
_entity_poly.entity_id
_entity_poly.type
_entity_poly.pdbx_seq_one_letter_code
_entity_poly.pdbx_strand_id
1 'polypeptide(L)'
;MPPFPSTSPPSPLFIPIFPVPSLPPFPGTIPPYMPLIPPSISPSMPPVPASCPPSAPSVPYSTPPSPSMPSIPVSSPPIMPPAPAPIPLSMPPVPAPVPYHGIPVPAPGPTPAASGIKGAYWLSWLAETVPSSSIPTEYFTHIFYAFAVPDNTSFQLNVSQADEQSMINFTATIHSKSPATKTMLSIGGDTGSPILPSMMSCHDNRAAFIKSTIDVARKCGFDGLDLDWEFPTKSENMHNLALLLKEWRLAISIESLTSSRPPLILSAALSFSPDPLLSGTFYPREALKNYLDFLNPMCYNYKGSWDTSVTGAPALLYDKSSNISTSYGISAWKQNGVPSTKLVMGIPLFGKTWKLKDPNDHRIGASAVGIGPGTQGEMSYNNIVTFNSENNATIVYNNETVSTYSYAGTNWIGYDDINSIKAKIKYAKTQGIGGYFFWALGYDSNWTLSRAGKIPKVLPLLDIQFKFYALTLLWHGMTKSEMQLRVQD
;
A
#
# COMPACT_ATOMS: atom_id res chain seq x y z
N MET A 1 -50.25 -59.35 29.27
CA MET A 1 -51.43 -59.09 30.13
C MET A 1 -51.11 -57.90 31.03
N PRO A 2 -52.04 -57.02 31.41
CA PRO A 2 -53.08 -56.31 30.66
C PRO A 2 -52.84 -54.75 30.85
N PRO A 3 -53.81 -53.79 30.89
CA PRO A 3 -53.68 -52.48 30.22
C PRO A 3 -53.52 -51.25 31.16
N PHE A 4 -53.39 -50.08 30.51
CA PHE A 4 -53.32 -48.68 30.97
C PHE A 4 -53.94 -48.28 32.33
N PRO A 5 -53.46 -47.13 32.87
CA PRO A 5 -54.39 -46.01 32.99
C PRO A 5 -53.88 -44.68 32.41
N SER A 6 -54.87 -43.86 32.07
CA SER A 6 -54.85 -42.54 31.44
C SER A 6 -54.15 -41.45 32.25
N THR A 7 -53.47 -40.53 31.55
CA THR A 7 -53.23 -39.17 32.06
C THR A 7 -53.52 -38.13 30.98
N SER A 8 -54.35 -37.18 31.38
CA SER A 8 -54.96 -36.05 30.67
C SER A 8 -53.95 -35.06 30.06
N PRO A 9 -54.35 -34.24 29.07
CA PRO A 9 -53.47 -33.22 28.47
C PRO A 9 -53.31 -32.00 29.40
N PRO A 10 -52.16 -31.30 29.39
CA PRO A 10 -51.99 -30.09 30.18
C PRO A 10 -52.70 -28.89 29.51
N SER A 11 -53.50 -28.18 30.30
CA SER A 11 -54.00 -26.83 30.00
C SER A 11 -52.94 -25.76 30.27
N PRO A 12 -53.03 -24.57 29.66
CA PRO A 12 -51.92 -23.62 29.58
C PRO A 12 -51.75 -22.71 30.81
N LEU A 13 -50.49 -22.35 31.03
CA LEU A 13 -49.90 -21.18 31.71
C LEU A 13 -50.84 -20.14 32.34
N PHE A 14 -50.65 -19.91 33.64
CA PHE A 14 -50.80 -18.61 34.30
C PHE A 14 -49.57 -18.37 35.19
N ILE A 15 -48.75 -17.38 34.84
CA ILE A 15 -47.67 -16.85 35.70
C ILE A 15 -48.06 -15.42 36.07
N PRO A 16 -48.04 -15.05 37.37
CA PRO A 16 -48.42 -13.72 37.82
C PRO A 16 -47.36 -12.68 37.44
N ILE A 17 -47.84 -11.54 36.93
CA ILE A 17 -47.04 -10.35 36.67
C ILE A 17 -46.74 -9.66 38.01
N PHE A 18 -45.46 -9.56 38.36
CA PHE A 18 -44.99 -8.68 39.45
C PHE A 18 -44.59 -7.31 38.87
N PRO A 19 -44.85 -6.20 39.59
CA PRO A 19 -44.53 -4.85 39.13
C PRO A 19 -43.02 -4.59 39.21
N VAL A 20 -42.47 -4.07 38.12
CA VAL A 20 -41.07 -3.60 38.04
C VAL A 20 -40.98 -2.21 38.70
N PRO A 21 -40.00 -1.95 39.59
CA PRO A 21 -39.81 -0.63 40.17
C PRO A 21 -39.27 0.36 39.14
N SER A 22 -39.87 1.55 39.13
CA SER A 22 -39.48 2.73 38.37
C SER A 22 -38.12 3.27 38.85
N LEU A 23 -37.13 3.26 37.94
CA LEU A 23 -35.85 3.95 38.13
C LEU A 23 -35.95 5.42 37.64
N PRO A 24 -35.21 6.34 38.26
CA PRO A 24 -35.32 7.79 38.04
C PRO A 24 -34.76 8.24 36.68
N PRO A 25 -35.15 9.43 36.17
CA PRO A 25 -34.76 9.90 34.86
C PRO A 25 -33.26 10.22 34.82
N PHE A 26 -32.55 9.64 33.85
CA PHE A 26 -31.17 10.02 33.53
C PHE A 26 -31.15 11.43 32.90
N PRO A 27 -30.20 12.29 33.29
CA PRO A 27 -30.03 13.59 32.69
C PRO A 27 -29.33 13.49 31.33
N GLY A 28 -29.82 14.28 30.38
CA GLY A 28 -29.00 14.93 29.36
C GLY A 28 -28.32 14.04 28.32
N THR A 29 -28.93 13.99 27.14
CA THR A 29 -28.29 13.67 25.86
C THR A 29 -26.92 14.34 25.69
N ILE A 30 -25.86 13.53 25.60
CA ILE A 30 -24.55 13.97 25.11
C ILE A 30 -24.64 13.94 23.56
N PRO A 31 -24.38 15.05 22.85
CA PRO A 31 -24.45 15.08 21.39
C PRO A 31 -23.30 14.29 20.77
N PRO A 32 -23.46 13.77 19.54
CA PRO A 32 -22.35 13.18 18.79
C PRO A 32 -21.32 14.27 18.51
N TYR A 33 -20.06 13.96 18.81
CA TYR A 33 -18.91 14.80 18.51
C TYR A 33 -18.77 14.94 16.98
N MET A 34 -19.21 16.07 16.43
CA MET A 34 -18.84 16.51 15.09
C MET A 34 -17.36 16.95 15.10
N PRO A 35 -16.49 16.46 14.21
CA PRO A 35 -15.34 17.25 13.84
C PRO A 35 -15.85 18.47 13.05
N LEU A 36 -15.64 19.66 13.63
CA LEU A 36 -15.92 20.94 13.01
C LEU A 36 -15.18 21.04 11.67
N ILE A 37 -15.95 21.29 10.61
CA ILE A 37 -15.47 21.79 9.33
C ILE A 37 -14.86 23.18 9.59
N PRO A 38 -13.56 23.44 9.31
CA PRO A 38 -13.07 24.80 9.28
C PRO A 38 -13.71 25.53 8.09
N PRO A 39 -14.13 26.80 8.25
CA PRO A 39 -14.75 27.55 7.15
C PRO A 39 -13.75 27.73 6.01
N SER A 40 -14.27 27.76 4.79
CA SER A 40 -13.54 28.09 3.57
C SER A 40 -12.83 29.44 3.73
N ILE A 41 -11.53 29.41 3.99
CA ILE A 41 -10.67 30.59 3.92
C ILE A 41 -10.23 30.73 2.46
N SER A 42 -10.73 31.79 1.83
CA SER A 42 -10.24 32.31 0.56
C SER A 42 -8.72 32.56 0.68
N PRO A 43 -7.87 32.06 -0.23
CA PRO A 43 -6.43 32.27 -0.11
C PRO A 43 -6.07 33.71 -0.51
N SER A 44 -5.93 34.59 0.48
CA SER A 44 -5.05 35.76 0.36
C SER A 44 -3.61 35.27 0.53
N MET A 45 -2.80 35.37 -0.52
CA MET A 45 -1.38 35.01 -0.52
C MET A 45 -0.57 35.85 0.50
N PRO A 46 0.22 35.23 1.39
CA PRO A 46 1.37 35.87 2.01
C PRO A 46 2.61 35.75 1.09
N PRO A 47 3.63 36.60 1.28
CA PRO A 47 4.71 36.80 0.30
C PRO A 47 5.67 35.61 0.22
N VAL A 48 6.08 35.33 -1.02
CA VAL A 48 7.11 34.36 -1.43
C VAL A 48 8.49 34.80 -0.90
N PRO A 49 9.28 33.92 -0.26
CA PRO A 49 10.72 34.11 -0.15
C PRO A 49 11.45 33.50 -1.38
N ALA A 50 12.36 34.30 -1.94
CA ALA A 50 13.39 34.05 -2.95
C ALA A 50 13.58 32.59 -3.48
N SER A 51 13.05 32.31 -4.67
CA SER A 51 13.76 32.16 -5.96
C SER A 51 14.69 30.95 -6.13
N CYS A 52 14.12 29.84 -6.62
CA CYS A 52 14.80 28.94 -7.57
C CYS A 52 14.54 29.46 -8.99
N PRO A 53 15.52 29.39 -9.93
CA PRO A 53 15.35 29.97 -11.26
C PRO A 53 14.38 29.13 -12.13
N PRO A 54 13.41 29.75 -12.83
CA PRO A 54 12.51 29.03 -13.72
C PRO A 54 13.21 28.65 -15.04
N SER A 55 12.83 27.49 -15.57
CA SER A 55 13.21 27.03 -16.91
C SER A 55 12.42 27.78 -17.99
N ALA A 56 13.06 28.06 -19.12
CA ALA A 56 12.58 28.96 -20.19
C ALA A 56 11.24 28.51 -20.85
N PRO A 57 10.38 29.45 -21.30
CA PRO A 57 9.10 29.11 -21.92
C PRO A 57 9.21 28.87 -23.43
N SER A 58 8.48 27.85 -23.90
CA SER A 58 8.26 27.50 -25.31
C SER A 58 7.26 28.43 -26.00
N VAL A 59 7.58 28.84 -27.24
CA VAL A 59 6.81 29.74 -28.10
C VAL A 59 5.63 29.00 -28.78
N PRO A 60 4.41 29.58 -28.86
CA PRO A 60 3.31 29.00 -29.63
C PRO A 60 3.31 29.47 -31.09
N TYR A 61 3.08 28.54 -32.03
CA TYR A 61 2.89 28.78 -33.46
C TYR A 61 1.40 28.73 -33.83
N SER A 62 0.88 29.79 -34.43
CA SER A 62 -0.21 29.77 -35.44
C SER A 62 -0.41 31.20 -35.97
N THR A 63 -0.31 31.46 -37.27
CA THR A 63 -1.45 31.49 -38.22
C THR A 63 -0.94 31.96 -39.61
N PRO A 64 -1.69 31.72 -40.71
CA PRO A 64 -2.08 32.86 -41.55
C PRO A 64 -3.51 32.71 -42.12
N PRO A 65 -4.21 33.81 -42.44
CA PRO A 65 -4.23 34.24 -43.85
C PRO A 65 -4.40 35.77 -44.08
N SER A 66 -4.00 36.23 -45.28
CA SER A 66 -4.74 37.16 -46.17
C SER A 66 -3.82 38.10 -46.97
N PRO A 67 -4.10 38.34 -48.27
CA PRO A 67 -3.58 39.51 -48.96
C PRO A 67 -4.70 40.39 -49.56
N SER A 68 -4.62 41.70 -49.35
CA SER A 68 -4.85 42.74 -50.37
C SER A 68 -4.74 44.15 -49.77
N MET A 69 -3.84 44.98 -50.31
CA MET A 69 -3.74 46.44 -50.09
C MET A 69 -4.77 47.22 -50.91
N PRO A 70 -5.03 48.52 -50.63
CA PRO A 70 -4.27 49.59 -51.30
C PRO A 70 -3.87 50.84 -50.45
N SER A 71 -2.84 51.51 -50.98
CA SER A 71 -2.10 52.79 -50.75
C SER A 71 -2.90 54.07 -50.35
N ILE A 72 -2.36 55.19 -49.82
CA ILE A 72 -1.20 56.09 -50.16
C ILE A 72 -0.91 57.08 -48.96
N PRO A 73 -0.09 58.19 -49.00
CA PRO A 73 1.39 58.39 -49.08
C PRO A 73 2.09 59.06 -47.85
N VAL A 74 3.39 58.74 -47.72
CA VAL A 74 4.59 59.60 -47.46
C VAL A 74 4.60 60.69 -46.36
N SER A 75 5.43 60.45 -45.33
CA SER A 75 6.42 61.44 -44.84
C SER A 75 7.65 60.72 -44.27
N SER A 76 8.85 61.18 -44.63
CA SER A 76 10.14 60.58 -44.23
C SER A 76 10.65 61.19 -42.92
N PRO A 77 11.03 60.38 -41.91
CA PRO A 77 11.85 60.82 -40.78
C PRO A 77 13.32 60.35 -40.92
N PRO A 78 14.24 60.91 -40.11
CA PRO A 78 15.65 61.11 -40.48
C PRO A 78 16.54 59.89 -40.28
N ILE A 79 17.67 59.90 -40.99
CA ILE A 79 18.74 58.89 -40.94
C ILE A 79 19.44 58.94 -39.57
N MET A 80 19.35 57.84 -38.80
CA MET A 80 20.20 57.59 -37.64
C MET A 80 21.52 56.89 -38.07
N PRO A 81 22.67 57.23 -37.47
CA PRO A 81 23.94 56.56 -37.74
C PRO A 81 23.94 55.12 -37.18
N PRO A 82 24.76 54.21 -37.77
CA PRO A 82 24.81 52.82 -37.34
C PRO A 82 25.36 52.67 -35.91
N ALA A 83 24.74 51.78 -35.14
CA ALA A 83 25.17 51.42 -33.80
C ALA A 83 26.58 50.77 -33.82
N PRO A 84 27.46 51.07 -32.85
CA PRO A 84 28.77 50.44 -32.76
C PRO A 84 28.66 48.94 -32.46
N ALA A 85 29.55 48.15 -33.08
CA ALA A 85 29.64 46.71 -32.86
C ALA A 85 29.94 46.38 -31.39
N PRO A 86 29.34 45.32 -30.81
CA PRO A 86 29.59 44.92 -29.44
C PRO A 86 31.05 44.48 -29.27
N ILE A 87 31.69 45.03 -28.24
CA ILE A 87 33.04 44.65 -27.77
C ILE A 87 32.96 43.21 -27.22
N PRO A 88 33.82 42.28 -27.64
CA PRO A 88 33.84 40.94 -27.06
C PRO A 88 34.42 41.02 -25.64
N LEU A 89 33.56 40.81 -24.64
CA LEU A 89 33.99 40.56 -23.27
C LEU A 89 34.61 39.15 -23.22
N SER A 90 35.94 39.08 -23.05
CA SER A 90 36.62 37.81 -22.80
C SER A 90 36.23 37.28 -21.42
N MET A 91 35.43 36.22 -21.38
CA MET A 91 35.27 35.45 -20.16
C MET A 91 36.61 34.75 -19.82
N PRO A 92 37.01 34.70 -18.54
CA PRO A 92 38.15 33.88 -18.13
C PRO A 92 37.87 32.40 -18.47
N PRO A 93 38.90 31.62 -18.81
CA PRO A 93 38.74 30.23 -19.23
C PRO A 93 38.06 29.42 -18.11
N VAL A 94 36.95 28.78 -18.49
CA VAL A 94 36.30 27.74 -17.69
C VAL A 94 37.35 26.63 -17.46
N PRO A 95 37.62 26.23 -16.20
CA PRO A 95 38.50 25.10 -15.94
C PRO A 95 38.00 23.86 -16.68
N ALA A 96 38.91 23.14 -17.33
CA ALA A 96 38.57 21.93 -18.05
C ALA A 96 37.78 20.95 -17.16
N PRO A 97 36.78 20.22 -17.69
CA PRO A 97 36.06 19.22 -16.94
C PRO A 97 37.03 18.21 -16.35
N VAL A 98 37.06 18.10 -15.03
CA VAL A 98 37.77 17.01 -14.36
C VAL A 98 37.06 15.70 -14.77
N PRO A 99 37.77 14.68 -15.28
CA PRO A 99 37.16 13.41 -15.63
C PRO A 99 36.53 12.78 -14.38
N TYR A 100 35.21 12.70 -14.34
CA TYR A 100 34.43 12.01 -13.31
C TYR A 100 34.59 10.48 -13.50
N HIS A 101 35.75 9.95 -13.13
CA HIS A 101 35.95 8.51 -13.02
C HIS A 101 35.61 8.04 -11.61
N GLY A 102 34.54 7.24 -11.50
CA GLY A 102 34.49 6.17 -10.50
C GLY A 102 33.72 6.42 -9.21
N ILE A 103 32.47 6.92 -9.25
CA ILE A 103 31.53 6.51 -8.18
C ILE A 103 31.09 5.08 -8.52
N PRO A 104 31.38 4.08 -7.66
CA PRO A 104 30.84 2.74 -7.82
C PRO A 104 29.31 2.85 -7.91
N VAL A 105 28.70 2.22 -8.91
CA VAL A 105 27.26 1.98 -8.89
C VAL A 105 26.94 1.39 -7.51
N PRO A 106 26.02 2.00 -6.72
CA PRO A 106 25.69 1.48 -5.40
C PRO A 106 25.38 0.00 -5.52
N ALA A 107 26.03 -0.82 -4.68
CA ALA A 107 25.80 -2.25 -4.68
C ALA A 107 24.27 -2.50 -4.60
N PRO A 108 23.74 -3.49 -5.35
CA PRO A 108 22.35 -3.89 -5.19
C PRO A 108 22.07 -4.09 -3.71
N GLY A 109 20.98 -3.51 -3.23
CA GLY A 109 20.57 -3.68 -1.84
C GLY A 109 20.41 -5.17 -1.47
N PRO A 110 20.39 -5.49 -0.18
CA PRO A 110 20.43 -6.87 0.30
C PRO A 110 19.37 -7.75 -0.39
N THR A 111 19.79 -8.94 -0.82
CA THR A 111 18.89 -9.91 -1.45
C THR A 111 17.76 -10.26 -0.47
N PRO A 112 16.48 -10.28 -0.90
CA PRO A 112 15.37 -10.63 -0.03
C PRO A 112 15.61 -11.97 0.67
N ALA A 113 15.10 -12.11 1.90
CA ALA A 113 15.19 -13.34 2.67
C ALA A 113 14.76 -14.56 1.83
N ALA A 114 15.39 -15.72 2.05
CA ALA A 114 15.15 -16.96 1.29
C ALA A 114 13.68 -17.44 1.23
N SER A 115 12.77 -16.83 2.03
CA SER A 115 11.34 -17.10 2.07
C SER A 115 10.43 -16.00 1.51
N GLY A 116 10.99 -14.92 0.94
CA GLY A 116 10.25 -13.74 0.47
C GLY A 116 9.73 -12.84 1.58
N ILE A 117 9.18 -11.69 1.19
CA ILE A 117 8.58 -10.69 2.09
C ILE A 117 7.16 -11.12 2.47
N LYS A 118 6.91 -11.14 3.77
CA LYS A 118 5.59 -11.20 4.39
C LYS A 118 5.43 -9.92 5.19
N GLY A 119 4.79 -8.93 4.59
CA GLY A 119 4.65 -7.58 5.11
C GLY A 119 3.29 -7.34 5.77
N ALA A 120 3.19 -6.33 6.63
CA ALA A 120 1.91 -5.74 6.99
C ALA A 120 2.08 -4.28 7.46
N TYR A 121 1.14 -3.42 7.07
CA TYR A 121 1.08 -2.05 7.55
C TYR A 121 0.40 -2.01 8.92
N TRP A 122 1.02 -1.32 9.88
CA TRP A 122 0.51 -1.02 11.21
C TRP A 122 0.17 0.47 11.28
N LEU A 123 -1.09 0.75 11.56
CA LEU A 123 -1.63 2.11 11.53
C LEU A 123 -1.41 2.78 12.90
N SER A 124 -0.59 3.83 12.94
CA SER A 124 -0.20 4.50 14.18
C SER A 124 -1.40 5.09 14.93
N TRP A 125 -2.43 5.53 14.21
CA TRP A 125 -3.67 6.03 14.79
C TRP A 125 -4.56 4.94 15.40
N LEU A 126 -4.24 3.65 15.21
CA LEU A 126 -4.89 2.52 15.87
C LEU A 126 -4.05 1.97 17.04
N ALA A 127 -3.00 2.66 17.47
CA ALA A 127 -2.09 2.15 18.50
C ALA A 127 -2.78 1.82 19.84
N GLU A 128 -3.88 2.50 20.17
CA GLU A 128 -4.64 2.23 21.40
C GLU A 128 -5.42 0.91 21.33
N THR A 129 -6.02 0.60 20.18
CA THR A 129 -6.83 -0.60 19.97
C THR A 129 -6.01 -1.79 19.46
N VAL A 130 -4.88 -1.50 18.83
CA VAL A 130 -3.96 -2.47 18.24
C VAL A 130 -2.52 -2.07 18.65
N PRO A 131 -2.17 -2.20 19.94
CA PRO A 131 -0.83 -1.85 20.40
C PRO A 131 0.22 -2.73 19.72
N SER A 132 1.42 -2.19 19.49
CA SER A 132 2.53 -2.91 18.83
C SER A 132 2.86 -4.24 19.53
N SER A 133 2.67 -4.30 20.86
CA SER A 133 2.86 -5.50 21.68
C SER A 133 1.89 -6.64 21.34
N SER A 134 0.71 -6.33 20.78
CA SER A 134 -0.28 -7.32 20.37
C SER A 134 0.04 -8.01 19.04
N ILE A 135 0.96 -7.46 18.24
CA ILE A 135 1.24 -7.95 16.88
C ILE A 135 1.91 -9.34 16.95
N PRO A 136 1.36 -10.38 16.31
CA PRO A 136 1.98 -11.70 16.20
C PRO A 136 3.11 -11.66 15.16
N THR A 137 4.31 -11.28 15.61
CA THR A 137 5.48 -11.04 14.75
C THR A 137 5.92 -12.28 13.97
N GLU A 138 5.56 -13.49 14.41
CA GLU A 138 5.86 -14.75 13.71
C GLU A 138 5.17 -14.92 12.35
N TYR A 139 4.20 -14.04 12.03
CA TYR A 139 3.55 -14.01 10.71
C TYR A 139 4.27 -13.09 9.72
N PHE A 140 5.13 -12.19 10.20
CA PHE A 140 5.66 -11.08 9.42
C PHE A 140 7.19 -11.03 9.41
N THR A 141 7.74 -10.81 8.23
CA THR A 141 9.15 -10.45 8.04
C THR A 141 9.38 -8.95 8.08
N HIS A 142 8.37 -8.15 7.69
CA HIS A 142 8.43 -6.70 7.62
C HIS A 142 7.13 -6.13 8.21
N ILE A 143 7.23 -5.10 9.04
CA ILE A 143 6.08 -4.35 9.57
C ILE A 143 6.30 -2.88 9.28
N PHE A 144 5.34 -2.26 8.60
CA PHE A 144 5.41 -0.88 8.13
C PHE A 144 4.64 0.01 9.08
N TYR A 145 5.31 0.96 9.74
CA TYR A 145 4.68 1.99 10.55
C TYR A 145 4.09 3.06 9.63
N ALA A 146 2.76 3.14 9.60
CA ALA A 146 2.01 4.13 8.82
C ALA A 146 1.39 5.17 9.74
N PHE A 147 1.67 6.48 9.63
CA PHE A 147 2.61 7.13 8.72
C PHE A 147 3.39 8.24 9.43
N ALA A 148 4.53 8.62 8.88
CA ALA A 148 5.11 9.94 9.05
C ALA A 148 4.75 10.84 7.86
N VAL A 149 4.64 12.14 8.10
CA VAL A 149 4.26 13.13 7.07
C VAL A 149 5.32 14.24 7.04
N PRO A 150 5.80 14.65 5.85
CA PRO A 150 6.69 15.81 5.76
C PRO A 150 5.94 17.12 6.05
N ASP A 151 6.62 18.07 6.67
CA ASP A 151 6.14 19.44 6.79
C ASP A 151 6.10 20.13 5.40
N ASN A 152 5.09 20.95 5.16
CA ASN A 152 4.84 21.53 3.84
C ASN A 152 5.77 22.70 3.48
N THR A 153 6.62 23.15 4.40
CA THR A 153 7.55 24.27 4.16
C THR A 153 9.00 23.81 4.22
N SER A 154 9.38 23.11 5.29
CA SER A 154 10.74 22.62 5.51
C SER A 154 11.03 21.30 4.78
N PHE A 155 9.98 20.56 4.39
CA PHE A 155 10.05 19.21 3.81
C PHE A 155 10.76 18.16 4.67
N GLN A 156 11.07 18.49 5.92
CA GLN A 156 11.51 17.53 6.93
C GLN A 156 10.31 16.79 7.50
N LEU A 157 10.50 15.59 8.05
CA LEU A 157 9.42 14.88 8.72
C LEU A 157 8.92 15.67 9.93
N ASN A 158 7.62 15.90 9.99
CA ASN A 158 6.96 16.53 11.13
C ASN A 158 6.71 15.47 12.22
N VAL A 159 7.67 15.32 13.14
CA VAL A 159 7.64 14.32 14.22
C VAL A 159 7.63 15.05 15.56
N SER A 160 6.51 14.98 16.28
CA SER A 160 6.45 15.48 17.66
C SER A 160 7.20 14.57 18.62
N GLN A 161 7.45 15.05 19.85
CA GLN A 161 8.07 14.20 20.89
C GLN A 161 7.22 12.95 21.21
N ALA A 162 5.89 13.07 21.11
CA ALA A 162 4.97 11.95 21.31
C ALA A 162 5.06 10.94 20.15
N ASP A 163 5.14 11.42 18.91
CA ASP A 163 5.33 10.57 17.74
C ASP A 163 6.65 9.81 17.82
N GLU A 164 7.73 10.51 18.16
CA GLU A 164 9.06 9.91 18.34
C GLU A 164 9.03 8.81 19.41
N GLN A 165 8.42 9.06 20.56
CA GLN A 165 8.31 8.05 21.62
C GLN A 165 7.46 6.85 21.16
N SER A 166 6.37 7.09 20.42
CA SER A 166 5.54 6.04 19.84
C SER A 166 6.35 5.19 18.85
N MET A 167 7.13 5.81 17.97
CA MET A 167 8.00 5.14 17.02
C MET A 167 9.09 4.30 17.71
N ILE A 168 9.77 4.85 18.72
CA ILE A 168 10.76 4.13 19.54
C ILE A 168 10.13 2.93 20.24
N ASN A 169 8.96 3.12 20.86
CA ASN A 169 8.24 2.04 21.53
C ASN A 169 7.82 0.95 20.54
N PHE A 170 7.36 1.34 19.35
CA PHE A 170 7.00 0.42 18.28
C PHE A 170 8.20 -0.43 17.86
N THR A 171 9.32 0.18 17.46
CA THR A 171 10.49 -0.57 16.96
C THR A 171 11.09 -1.47 18.04
N ALA A 172 11.28 -0.94 19.26
CA ALA A 172 11.80 -1.72 20.39
C ALA A 172 10.90 -2.92 20.73
N THR A 173 9.57 -2.75 20.66
CA THR A 173 8.62 -3.84 20.91
C THR A 173 8.72 -4.93 19.83
N ILE A 174 8.78 -4.55 18.55
CA ILE A 174 8.90 -5.54 17.46
C ILE A 174 10.22 -6.29 17.56
N HIS A 175 11.34 -5.59 17.72
CA HIS A 175 12.67 -6.20 17.78
C HIS A 175 12.87 -7.07 19.02
N SER A 176 12.27 -6.72 20.17
CA SER A 176 12.33 -7.57 21.36
C SER A 176 11.56 -8.89 21.18
N LYS A 177 10.44 -8.87 20.45
CA LYS A 177 9.65 -10.08 20.16
C LYS A 177 10.25 -10.93 19.04
N SER A 178 10.79 -10.29 18.00
CA SER A 178 11.36 -10.96 16.83
C SER A 178 12.51 -10.12 16.26
N PRO A 179 13.76 -10.37 16.70
CA PRO A 179 14.94 -9.62 16.26
C PRO A 179 15.19 -9.65 14.74
N ALA A 180 14.64 -10.65 14.04
CA ALA A 180 14.77 -10.79 12.59
C ALA A 180 13.74 -9.96 11.81
N THR A 181 12.60 -9.59 12.43
CA THR A 181 11.54 -8.82 11.77
C THR A 181 12.00 -7.39 11.55
N LYS A 182 11.81 -6.89 10.32
CA LYS A 182 12.20 -5.56 9.89
C LYS A 182 11.09 -4.55 10.14
N THR A 183 11.45 -3.41 10.71
CA THR A 183 10.54 -2.29 10.91
C THR A 183 10.80 -1.23 9.86
N MET A 184 9.76 -0.83 9.14
CA MET A 184 9.83 0.15 8.05
C MET A 184 9.07 1.40 8.48
N LEU A 185 9.66 2.59 8.29
CA LEU A 185 8.94 3.85 8.45
C LEU A 185 8.29 4.22 7.11
N SER A 186 6.95 4.21 7.03
CA SER A 186 6.23 4.64 5.84
C SER A 186 5.96 6.14 5.88
N ILE A 187 6.26 6.82 4.78
CA ILE A 187 6.15 8.27 4.63
C ILE A 187 5.19 8.61 3.51
N GLY A 188 4.19 9.45 3.81
CA GLY A 188 3.17 9.86 2.86
C GLY A 188 1.79 9.36 3.23
N GLY A 189 1.26 8.41 2.45
CA GLY A 189 -0.16 8.02 2.47
C GLY A 189 -1.05 9.14 1.93
N ASP A 190 -2.37 8.97 2.01
CA ASP A 190 -3.35 9.96 1.52
C ASP A 190 -3.08 11.37 2.07
N THR A 191 -2.82 11.50 3.38
CA THR A 191 -2.57 12.80 4.04
C THR A 191 -1.27 13.48 3.58
N GLY A 192 -0.19 12.73 3.35
CA GLY A 192 1.12 13.29 3.01
C GLY A 192 1.34 13.49 1.50
N SER A 193 0.60 12.74 0.67
CA SER A 193 0.75 12.73 -0.79
C SER A 193 0.64 14.11 -1.47
N PRO A 194 -0.23 15.05 -1.02
CA PRO A 194 -0.29 16.40 -1.59
C PRO A 194 1.00 17.23 -1.46
N ILE A 195 1.86 16.93 -0.49
CA ILE A 195 3.11 17.68 -0.21
C ILE A 195 4.26 17.19 -1.10
N LEU A 196 4.22 15.91 -1.48
CA LEU A 196 5.30 15.22 -2.18
C LEU A 196 5.73 15.85 -3.52
N PRO A 197 4.84 16.39 -4.39
CA PRO A 197 5.26 17.07 -5.61
C PRO A 197 6.20 18.25 -5.35
N SER A 198 5.84 19.12 -4.40
CA SER A 198 6.65 20.30 -4.03
C SER A 198 7.96 19.89 -3.36
N MET A 199 7.91 18.87 -2.49
CA MET A 199 9.10 18.30 -1.86
C MET A 199 10.10 17.78 -2.88
N MET A 200 9.65 17.14 -3.96
CA MET A 200 10.55 16.55 -4.97
C MET A 200 11.05 17.55 -6.02
N SER A 201 10.45 18.74 -6.09
CA SER A 201 10.61 19.68 -7.21
C SER A 201 12.04 20.20 -7.42
N CYS A 202 12.89 20.23 -6.39
CA CYS A 202 14.28 20.68 -6.51
C CYS A 202 15.21 19.88 -5.59
N HIS A 203 16.52 20.00 -5.85
CA HIS A 203 17.55 19.28 -5.11
C HIS A 203 17.52 19.57 -3.61
N ASP A 204 17.41 20.83 -3.20
CA ASP A 204 17.52 21.20 -1.79
C ASP A 204 16.34 20.69 -0.97
N ASN A 205 15.13 20.70 -1.54
CA ASN A 205 13.94 20.13 -0.92
C ASN A 205 14.08 18.61 -0.74
N ARG A 206 14.56 17.91 -1.78
CA ARG A 206 14.84 16.47 -1.71
C ARG A 206 15.92 16.16 -0.67
N ALA A 207 16.98 16.95 -0.61
CA ALA A 207 18.07 16.78 0.35
C ALA A 207 17.57 16.95 1.80
N ALA A 208 16.75 17.96 2.08
CA ALA A 208 16.14 18.18 3.39
C ALA A 208 15.26 17.00 3.82
N PHE A 209 14.40 16.52 2.91
CA PHE A 209 13.55 15.35 3.11
C PHE A 209 14.36 14.07 3.36
N ILE A 210 15.33 13.75 2.48
CA ILE A 210 16.18 12.56 2.57
C ILE A 210 16.94 12.56 3.89
N LYS A 211 17.56 13.68 4.26
CA LYS A 211 18.30 13.78 5.52
C LYS A 211 17.38 13.52 6.72
N SER A 212 16.23 14.18 6.76
CA SER A 212 15.27 14.05 7.86
C SER A 212 14.73 12.62 8.00
N THR A 213 14.39 11.96 6.89
CA THR A 213 13.90 10.57 6.94
C THR A 213 14.95 9.59 7.48
N ILE A 214 16.21 9.73 7.06
CA ILE A 214 17.33 8.91 7.56
C ILE A 214 17.54 9.18 9.06
N ASP A 215 17.58 10.46 9.48
CA ASP A 215 17.79 10.84 10.87
C ASP A 215 16.69 10.26 11.78
N VAL A 216 15.41 10.40 11.40
CA VAL A 216 14.27 9.85 12.15
C VAL A 216 14.31 8.33 12.18
N ALA A 217 14.58 7.67 11.04
CA ALA A 217 14.66 6.21 10.98
C ALA A 217 15.75 5.68 11.92
N ARG A 218 16.94 6.29 11.91
CA ARG A 218 18.04 5.88 12.79
C ARG A 218 17.77 6.18 14.25
N LYS A 219 17.22 7.36 14.57
CA LYS A 219 16.88 7.78 15.93
C LYS A 219 15.82 6.89 16.57
N CYS A 220 14.80 6.52 15.79
CA CYS A 220 13.69 5.70 16.26
C CYS A 220 13.92 4.19 16.09
N GLY A 221 15.09 3.77 15.61
CA GLY A 221 15.45 2.35 15.52
C GLY A 221 14.84 1.57 14.35
N PHE A 222 14.38 2.24 13.28
CA PHE A 222 13.85 1.57 12.09
C PHE A 222 14.96 0.88 11.27
N ASP A 223 14.58 -0.20 10.57
CA ASP A 223 15.42 -0.93 9.62
C ASP A 223 15.32 -0.39 8.19
N GLY A 224 14.30 0.40 7.88
CA GLY A 224 14.09 0.92 6.54
C GLY A 224 13.04 2.00 6.41
N LEU A 225 12.89 2.47 5.18
CA LEU A 225 12.06 3.57 4.73
C LEU A 225 11.15 3.09 3.60
N ASP A 226 9.90 3.54 3.60
CA ASP A 226 8.89 3.19 2.59
C ASP A 226 8.19 4.46 2.12
N LEU A 227 8.30 4.78 0.83
CA LEU A 227 7.64 5.94 0.24
C LEU A 227 6.23 5.55 -0.22
N ASP A 228 5.20 6.21 0.29
CA ASP A 228 3.82 5.97 -0.11
C ASP A 228 3.21 7.23 -0.73
N TRP A 229 3.26 7.31 -2.07
CA TRP A 229 2.72 8.43 -2.84
C TRP A 229 1.50 8.02 -3.66
N GLU A 230 0.33 8.52 -3.26
CA GLU A 230 -0.99 8.16 -3.76
C GLU A 230 -1.71 9.33 -4.47
N PHE A 231 -1.79 9.41 -5.79
CA PHE A 231 -0.79 8.94 -6.74
C PHE A 231 -0.28 10.12 -7.57
N PRO A 232 0.95 10.05 -8.09
CA PRO A 232 1.45 11.05 -9.02
C PRO A 232 0.62 11.11 -10.31
N THR A 233 0.21 12.31 -10.72
CA THR A 233 -0.60 12.51 -11.95
C THR A 233 0.09 13.32 -13.04
N LYS A 234 1.25 13.93 -12.75
CA LYS A 234 2.01 14.74 -13.71
C LYS A 234 3.25 13.99 -14.22
N SER A 235 3.65 14.22 -15.47
CA SER A 235 4.85 13.59 -16.04
C SER A 235 6.15 14.10 -15.39
N GLU A 236 6.23 15.40 -15.11
CA GLU A 236 7.37 16.04 -14.42
C GLU A 236 7.68 15.38 -13.07
N ASN A 237 6.63 15.01 -12.34
CA ASN A 237 6.73 14.30 -11.07
C ASN A 237 7.50 12.98 -11.17
N MET A 238 7.47 12.30 -12.32
CA MET A 238 8.17 11.02 -12.52
C MET A 238 9.66 11.19 -12.76
N HIS A 239 10.07 12.30 -13.38
CA HIS A 239 11.47 12.68 -13.41
C HIS A 239 11.99 13.00 -12.00
N ASN A 240 11.23 13.80 -11.24
CA ASN A 240 11.61 14.19 -9.88
C ASN A 240 11.61 13.00 -8.91
N LEU A 241 10.68 12.05 -9.07
CA LEU A 241 10.70 10.77 -8.34
C LEU A 241 11.97 9.97 -8.65
N ALA A 242 12.40 9.91 -9.91
CA ALA A 242 13.63 9.22 -10.28
C ALA A 242 14.86 9.83 -9.60
N LEU A 243 14.93 11.16 -9.55
CA LEU A 243 15.99 11.90 -8.86
C LEU A 243 15.96 11.65 -7.35
N LEU A 244 14.78 11.74 -6.72
CA LEU A 244 14.60 11.45 -5.30
C LEU A 244 15.14 10.05 -4.96
N LEU A 245 14.69 9.02 -5.66
CA LEU A 245 15.10 7.64 -5.35
C LEU A 245 16.60 7.42 -5.52
N LYS A 246 17.21 8.02 -6.55
CA LYS A 246 18.66 7.98 -6.76
C LYS A 246 19.43 8.62 -5.61
N GLU A 247 19.05 9.85 -5.26
CA GLU A 247 19.69 10.63 -4.20
C GLU A 247 19.49 9.96 -2.83
N TRP A 248 18.29 9.41 -2.57
CA TRP A 248 17.96 8.74 -1.32
C TRP A 248 18.78 7.47 -1.14
N ARG A 249 18.89 6.62 -2.18
CA ARG A 249 19.74 5.42 -2.13
C ARG A 249 21.21 5.77 -1.92
N LEU A 250 21.70 6.82 -2.57
CA LEU A 250 23.07 7.29 -2.38
C LEU A 250 23.31 7.76 -0.94
N ALA A 251 22.40 8.56 -0.39
CA ALA A 251 22.49 9.05 1.00
C ALA A 251 22.45 7.90 2.01
N ILE A 252 21.58 6.90 1.83
CA ILE A 252 21.56 5.68 2.65
C ILE A 252 22.89 4.93 2.57
N SER A 253 23.48 4.82 1.38
CA SER A 253 24.76 4.13 1.19
C SER A 253 25.90 4.86 1.90
N ILE A 254 25.94 6.19 1.82
CA ILE A 254 26.91 7.03 2.51
C ILE A 254 26.73 6.91 4.02
N GLU A 255 25.50 7.05 4.53
CA GLU A 255 25.23 6.94 5.97
C GLU A 255 25.61 5.57 6.53
N SER A 256 25.33 4.49 5.80
CA SER A 256 25.72 3.13 6.21
C SER A 256 27.23 2.99 6.37
N LEU A 257 28.01 3.55 5.44
CA LEU A 257 29.47 3.52 5.50
C LEU A 257 30.01 4.37 6.66
N THR A 258 29.44 5.55 6.90
CA THR A 258 29.92 6.46 7.96
C THR A 258 29.53 6.00 9.36
N SER A 259 28.35 5.40 9.52
CA SER A 259 27.86 4.90 10.81
C SER A 259 28.27 3.45 11.11
N SER A 260 28.84 2.74 10.12
CA SER A 260 29.12 1.30 10.19
C SER A 260 27.89 0.45 10.54
N ARG A 261 26.69 0.94 10.20
CA ARG A 261 25.41 0.22 10.36
C ARG A 261 24.98 -0.36 9.02
N PRO A 262 24.22 -1.48 8.99
CA PRO A 262 23.61 -1.97 7.76
C PRO A 262 22.80 -0.87 7.06
N PRO A 263 22.82 -0.79 5.72
CA PRO A 263 22.06 0.21 4.99
C PRO A 263 20.57 0.05 5.26
N LEU A 264 19.87 1.18 5.40
CA LEU A 264 18.41 1.18 5.50
C LEU A 264 17.81 0.54 4.24
N ILE A 265 16.79 -0.30 4.44
CA ILE A 265 15.97 -0.81 3.34
C ILE A 265 15.17 0.37 2.76
N LEU A 266 14.98 0.43 1.45
CA LEU A 266 14.16 1.44 0.79
C LEU A 266 13.12 0.76 -0.12
N SER A 267 11.84 0.98 0.17
CA SER A 267 10.71 0.51 -0.63
C SER A 267 9.78 1.65 -1.03
N ALA A 268 8.80 1.34 -1.87
CA ALA A 268 7.70 2.26 -2.16
C ALA A 268 6.39 1.51 -2.40
N ALA A 269 5.30 2.05 -1.85
CA ALA A 269 3.94 1.70 -2.23
C ALA A 269 3.55 2.46 -3.51
N LEU A 270 2.98 1.73 -4.46
CA LEU A 270 2.75 2.19 -5.82
C LEU A 270 1.40 1.73 -6.33
N SER A 271 0.93 2.35 -7.42
CA SER A 271 -0.25 1.86 -8.13
C SER A 271 -0.10 0.39 -8.49
N PHE A 272 -1.21 -0.35 -8.48
CA PHE A 272 -1.22 -1.79 -8.76
C PHE A 272 -0.61 -2.14 -10.13
N SER A 273 -0.62 -1.19 -11.08
CA SER A 273 -0.10 -1.33 -12.43
C SER A 273 0.73 -0.11 -12.82
N PRO A 274 1.83 -0.28 -13.59
CA PRO A 274 2.58 0.82 -14.19
C PRO A 274 1.94 1.35 -15.48
N ASP A 275 0.85 0.73 -15.95
CA ASP A 275 0.16 1.10 -17.18
C ASP A 275 -0.37 2.55 -17.06
N PRO A 276 0.09 3.49 -17.89
CA PRO A 276 -0.28 4.91 -17.80
C PRO A 276 -1.79 5.15 -17.96
N LEU A 277 -2.53 4.26 -18.61
CA LEU A 277 -3.99 4.38 -18.72
C LEU A 277 -4.68 4.11 -17.37
N LEU A 278 -4.03 3.39 -16.47
CA LEU A 278 -4.54 3.01 -15.16
C LEU A 278 -3.88 3.82 -14.04
N SER A 279 -2.59 4.13 -14.16
CA SER A 279 -1.84 4.94 -13.19
C SER A 279 -1.91 6.44 -13.46
N GLY A 280 -2.34 6.86 -14.65
CA GLY A 280 -2.35 8.26 -15.09
C GLY A 280 -0.98 8.83 -15.49
N THR A 281 0.11 8.07 -15.34
CA THR A 281 1.48 8.53 -15.64
C THR A 281 2.46 7.39 -15.90
N PHE A 282 3.61 7.71 -16.50
CA PHE A 282 4.69 6.76 -16.74
C PHE A 282 5.68 6.73 -15.56
N TYR A 283 5.61 5.68 -14.75
CA TYR A 283 6.55 5.50 -13.65
C TYR A 283 8.02 5.39 -14.13
N PRO A 284 9.00 5.93 -13.36
CA PRO A 284 10.41 5.90 -13.73
C PRO A 284 11.03 4.52 -13.46
N ARG A 285 10.68 3.53 -14.30
CA ARG A 285 11.00 2.11 -14.12
C ARG A 285 12.47 1.81 -13.80
N GLU A 286 13.42 2.49 -14.46
CA GLU A 286 14.85 2.26 -14.21
C GLU A 286 15.26 2.71 -12.82
N ALA A 287 14.73 3.85 -12.35
CA ALA A 287 15.00 4.33 -11.00
C ALA A 287 14.36 3.40 -9.95
N LEU A 288 13.11 2.97 -10.17
CA LEU A 288 12.44 2.01 -9.28
C LEU A 288 13.24 0.70 -9.18
N LYS A 289 13.63 0.13 -10.31
CA LYS A 289 14.40 -1.12 -10.38
C LYS A 289 15.77 -0.99 -9.70
N ASN A 290 16.48 0.11 -9.91
CA ASN A 290 17.87 0.24 -9.48
C ASN A 290 18.01 0.74 -8.05
N TYR A 291 17.07 1.55 -7.54
CA TYR A 291 17.22 2.23 -6.26
C TYR A 291 16.31 1.72 -5.15
N LEU A 292 15.23 1.00 -5.45
CA LEU A 292 14.40 0.35 -4.42
C LEU A 292 14.85 -1.09 -4.18
N ASP A 293 14.79 -1.54 -2.93
CA ASP A 293 14.97 -2.95 -2.56
C ASP A 293 13.79 -3.78 -3.07
N PHE A 294 12.57 -3.26 -2.87
CA PHE A 294 11.33 -3.86 -3.37
C PHE A 294 10.24 -2.80 -3.58
N LEU A 295 9.23 -3.16 -4.35
CA LEU A 295 8.05 -2.37 -4.67
C LEU A 295 6.83 -3.05 -4.05
N ASN A 296 5.92 -2.25 -3.51
CA ASN A 296 4.66 -2.65 -2.92
C ASN A 296 3.47 -2.24 -3.82
N PRO A 297 3.18 -2.90 -4.97
CA PRO A 297 1.96 -2.62 -5.72
C PRO A 297 0.70 -2.81 -4.87
N MET A 298 -0.11 -1.77 -4.74
CA MET A 298 -1.34 -1.76 -3.97
C MET A 298 -2.48 -2.47 -4.73
N CYS A 299 -2.48 -3.80 -4.67
CA CYS A 299 -3.37 -4.66 -5.46
C CYS A 299 -4.80 -4.78 -4.88
N TYR A 300 -5.43 -3.64 -4.64
CA TYR A 300 -6.79 -3.51 -4.10
C TYR A 300 -7.42 -2.19 -4.57
N ASN A 301 -8.63 -1.88 -4.09
CA ASN A 301 -9.43 -0.72 -4.52
C ASN A 301 -9.79 -0.75 -6.02
N TYR A 302 -10.01 -1.93 -6.60
CA TYR A 302 -10.47 -2.07 -7.99
C TYR A 302 -11.95 -1.73 -8.19
N LYS A 303 -12.73 -1.86 -7.11
CA LYS A 303 -14.16 -1.57 -7.03
C LYS A 303 -14.42 -0.96 -5.66
N GLY A 304 -15.33 0.00 -5.56
CA GLY A 304 -15.64 0.68 -4.30
C GLY A 304 -16.76 1.70 -4.43
N SER A 305 -16.91 2.57 -3.42
CA SER A 305 -18.04 3.50 -3.29
C SER A 305 -18.09 4.64 -4.31
N TRP A 306 -17.04 4.84 -5.11
CA TRP A 306 -17.05 5.78 -6.23
C TRP A 306 -17.89 5.30 -7.42
N ASP A 307 -18.21 4.00 -7.49
CA ASP A 307 -19.18 3.44 -8.43
C ASP A 307 -20.15 2.52 -7.67
N THR A 308 -21.34 3.04 -7.40
CA THR A 308 -22.40 2.33 -6.68
C THR A 308 -23.43 1.68 -7.59
N SER A 309 -23.21 1.69 -8.91
CA SER A 309 -24.17 1.17 -9.89
C SER A 309 -24.15 -0.37 -9.98
N VAL A 310 -23.00 -0.97 -9.71
CA VAL A 310 -22.80 -2.43 -9.76
C VAL A 310 -21.87 -2.91 -8.63
N THR A 311 -22.13 -4.09 -8.09
CA THR A 311 -21.27 -4.72 -7.08
C THR A 311 -19.95 -5.20 -7.69
N GLY A 312 -18.92 -5.37 -6.86
CA GLY A 312 -17.62 -5.80 -7.37
C GLY A 312 -16.67 -6.34 -6.31
N ALA A 313 -15.74 -7.18 -6.76
CA ALA A 313 -14.63 -7.64 -5.92
C ALA A 313 -13.58 -6.53 -5.79
N PRO A 314 -13.28 -6.01 -4.59
CA PRO A 314 -12.37 -4.86 -4.45
C PRO A 314 -10.89 -5.20 -4.70
N ALA A 315 -10.53 -6.49 -4.69
CA ALA A 315 -9.16 -6.96 -4.92
C ALA A 315 -9.15 -8.26 -5.75
N LEU A 316 -9.93 -8.32 -6.84
CA LEU A 316 -9.93 -9.48 -7.72
C LEU A 316 -8.52 -9.85 -8.23
N LEU A 317 -8.16 -11.14 -8.13
CA LEU A 317 -6.90 -11.64 -8.65
C LEU A 317 -6.91 -11.69 -10.17
N TYR A 318 -8.01 -12.17 -10.75
CA TYR A 318 -8.20 -12.31 -12.18
C TYR A 318 -9.45 -11.56 -12.63
N ASP A 319 -9.35 -10.88 -13.77
CA ASP A 319 -10.47 -10.29 -14.49
C ASP A 319 -10.43 -10.77 -15.94
N LYS A 320 -11.55 -11.26 -16.46
CA LYS A 320 -11.70 -11.61 -17.88
C LYS A 320 -12.22 -10.44 -18.72
N SER A 321 -12.76 -9.41 -18.06
CA SER A 321 -13.50 -8.31 -18.69
C SER A 321 -12.68 -7.03 -18.86
N SER A 322 -11.59 -6.89 -18.10
CA SER A 322 -10.77 -5.68 -18.12
C SER A 322 -9.33 -5.95 -17.69
N ASN A 323 -8.50 -4.90 -17.75
CA ASN A 323 -7.13 -4.90 -17.25
C ASN A 323 -7.03 -4.52 -15.75
N ILE A 324 -8.15 -4.50 -15.02
CA ILE A 324 -8.20 -4.14 -13.60
C ILE A 324 -8.20 -5.42 -12.75
N SER A 325 -7.01 -5.98 -12.55
CA SER A 325 -6.81 -7.10 -11.63
C SER A 325 -5.39 -7.16 -11.10
N THR A 326 -5.21 -7.88 -9.99
CA THR A 326 -3.88 -8.11 -9.41
C THR A 326 -2.96 -8.84 -10.39
N SER A 327 -3.48 -9.83 -11.11
CA SER A 327 -2.67 -10.61 -12.05
C SER A 327 -2.20 -9.78 -13.25
N TYR A 328 -3.07 -8.92 -13.79
CA TYR A 328 -2.68 -7.95 -14.81
C TYR A 328 -1.59 -7.01 -14.31
N GLY A 329 -1.82 -6.34 -13.17
CA GLY A 329 -0.88 -5.35 -12.62
C GLY A 329 0.50 -5.92 -12.34
N ILE A 330 0.58 -7.09 -11.68
CA ILE A 330 1.84 -7.79 -11.43
C ILE A 330 2.54 -8.17 -12.75
N SER A 331 1.79 -8.63 -13.75
CA SER A 331 2.34 -8.95 -15.07
C SER A 331 2.85 -7.70 -15.79
N ALA A 332 2.12 -6.58 -15.71
CA ALA A 332 2.50 -5.31 -16.30
C ALA A 332 3.78 -4.74 -15.67
N TRP A 333 3.94 -4.83 -14.34
CA TRP A 333 5.19 -4.47 -13.67
C TRP A 333 6.38 -5.32 -14.14
N LYS A 334 6.19 -6.64 -14.30
CA LYS A 334 7.23 -7.55 -14.83
C LYS A 334 7.59 -7.20 -16.27
N GLN A 335 6.60 -6.97 -17.13
CA GLN A 335 6.80 -6.58 -18.53
C GLN A 335 7.51 -5.22 -18.66
N ASN A 336 7.33 -4.33 -17.68
CA ASN A 336 8.06 -3.07 -17.56
C ASN A 336 9.47 -3.22 -16.97
N GLY A 337 10.01 -4.43 -16.88
CA GLY A 337 11.40 -4.70 -16.53
C GLY A 337 11.71 -4.74 -15.04
N VAL A 338 10.70 -4.62 -14.16
CA VAL A 338 10.90 -4.80 -12.72
C VAL A 338 11.14 -6.30 -12.43
N PRO A 339 12.25 -6.67 -11.75
CA PRO A 339 12.48 -8.05 -11.35
C PRO A 339 11.33 -8.60 -10.51
N SER A 340 10.84 -9.80 -10.82
CA SER A 340 9.71 -10.39 -10.08
C SER A 340 9.99 -10.49 -8.58
N THR A 341 11.22 -10.82 -8.21
CA THR A 341 11.69 -10.91 -6.81
C THR A 341 11.65 -9.59 -6.04
N LYS A 342 11.44 -8.45 -6.71
CA LYS A 342 11.23 -7.14 -6.08
C LYS A 342 9.75 -6.78 -5.92
N LEU A 343 8.81 -7.55 -6.47
CA LEU A 343 7.38 -7.24 -6.39
C LEU A 343 6.76 -7.88 -5.13
N VAL A 344 6.14 -7.06 -4.29
CA VAL A 344 5.47 -7.48 -3.06
C VAL A 344 3.99 -7.12 -3.19
N MET A 345 3.16 -8.13 -3.43
CA MET A 345 1.74 -7.95 -3.76
C MET A 345 0.92 -7.49 -2.55
N GLY A 346 0.23 -6.36 -2.67
CA GLY A 346 -0.69 -5.87 -1.64
C GLY A 346 -1.95 -6.73 -1.52
N ILE A 347 -2.42 -6.96 -0.30
CA ILE A 347 -3.64 -7.71 -0.01
C ILE A 347 -4.45 -6.94 1.05
N PRO A 348 -5.72 -6.60 0.79
CA PRO A 348 -6.51 -5.87 1.76
C PRO A 348 -7.04 -6.81 2.85
N LEU A 349 -7.13 -6.28 4.07
CA LEU A 349 -7.82 -6.86 5.21
C LEU A 349 -9.15 -6.15 5.46
N PHE A 350 -9.70 -5.52 4.42
CA PHE A 350 -10.98 -4.84 4.40
C PHE A 350 -11.78 -5.27 3.16
N GLY A 351 -13.05 -4.91 3.13
CA GLY A 351 -13.95 -5.09 2.01
C GLY A 351 -14.66 -3.80 1.63
N LYS A 352 -15.28 -3.82 0.45
CA LYS A 352 -16.13 -2.72 -0.05
C LYS A 352 -17.57 -3.16 -0.10
N THR A 353 -18.50 -2.22 0.04
CA THR A 353 -19.91 -2.54 0.31
C THR A 353 -20.89 -1.80 -0.60
N TRP A 354 -21.98 -2.47 -0.92
CA TRP A 354 -23.04 -1.98 -1.81
C TRP A 354 -24.43 -2.31 -1.24
N LYS A 355 -25.41 -1.51 -1.66
CA LYS A 355 -26.84 -1.77 -1.49
C LYS A 355 -27.38 -2.31 -2.81
N LEU A 356 -27.72 -3.60 -2.85
CA LEU A 356 -28.32 -4.25 -4.02
C LEU A 356 -29.64 -3.58 -4.39
N LYS A 357 -29.89 -3.50 -5.70
CA LYS A 357 -31.19 -3.09 -6.24
C LYS A 357 -32.25 -4.17 -6.01
N ASP A 358 -31.88 -5.42 -6.23
CA ASP A 358 -32.72 -6.61 -6.03
C ASP A 358 -31.96 -7.58 -5.12
N PRO A 359 -32.49 -7.94 -3.93
CA PRO A 359 -31.82 -8.89 -3.04
C PRO A 359 -31.67 -10.30 -3.65
N ASN A 360 -32.42 -10.64 -4.70
CA ASN A 360 -32.30 -11.93 -5.38
C ASN A 360 -31.21 -11.94 -6.46
N ASP A 361 -30.73 -10.78 -6.93
CA ASP A 361 -29.56 -10.68 -7.79
C ASP A 361 -28.36 -10.23 -6.97
N HIS A 362 -27.59 -11.20 -6.47
CA HIS A 362 -26.50 -10.97 -5.52
C HIS A 362 -25.14 -11.44 -6.06
N ARG A 363 -25.02 -11.71 -7.36
CA ARG A 363 -23.75 -12.08 -8.01
C ARG A 363 -22.77 -10.90 -8.03
N ILE A 364 -21.50 -11.17 -8.28
CA ILE A 364 -20.54 -10.11 -8.63
C ILE A 364 -21.01 -9.43 -9.92
N GLY A 365 -21.08 -8.10 -9.93
CA GLY A 365 -21.62 -7.31 -11.04
C GLY A 365 -23.14 -7.15 -11.02
N ALA A 366 -23.82 -7.56 -9.94
CA ALA A 366 -25.24 -7.28 -9.75
C ALA A 366 -25.51 -5.79 -9.62
N SER A 367 -26.69 -5.34 -10.06
CA SER A 367 -27.06 -3.92 -9.95
C SER A 367 -27.20 -3.48 -8.49
N ALA A 368 -26.60 -2.34 -8.19
CA ALA A 368 -26.67 -1.69 -6.88
C ALA A 368 -27.24 -0.27 -7.01
N VAL A 369 -27.73 0.27 -5.91
CA VAL A 369 -28.39 1.59 -5.82
C VAL A 369 -27.75 2.50 -4.78
N GLY A 370 -26.63 2.08 -4.20
CA GLY A 370 -25.95 2.89 -3.19
C GLY A 370 -24.87 2.13 -2.42
N ILE A 371 -24.33 2.83 -1.44
CA ILE A 371 -23.33 2.33 -0.52
C ILE A 371 -23.98 1.32 0.46
N GLY A 372 -23.28 0.23 0.74
CA GLY A 372 -23.72 -0.79 1.69
C GLY A 372 -23.38 -0.45 3.15
N PRO A 373 -23.34 -1.45 4.04
CA PRO A 373 -22.97 -1.25 5.44
C PRO A 373 -21.52 -0.77 5.61
N GLY A 374 -21.21 -0.22 6.78
CA GLY A 374 -19.88 0.30 7.12
C GLY A 374 -19.71 1.78 6.83
N THR A 375 -18.48 2.26 7.00
CA THR A 375 -18.15 3.68 6.88
C THR A 375 -17.75 3.97 5.44
N GLN A 376 -18.49 4.86 4.76
CA GLN A 376 -18.21 5.28 3.37
C GLN A 376 -18.05 4.12 2.37
N GLY A 377 -18.73 3.00 2.63
CA GLY A 377 -18.70 1.82 1.77
C GLY A 377 -17.52 0.89 1.98
N GLU A 378 -16.90 0.95 3.16
CA GLU A 378 -15.81 0.07 3.57
C GLU A 378 -16.09 -0.56 4.93
N MET A 379 -15.64 -1.81 5.09
CA MET A 379 -15.62 -2.51 6.37
C MET A 379 -14.30 -3.26 6.53
N SER A 380 -13.67 -3.14 7.69
CA SER A 380 -12.57 -4.02 8.10
C SER A 380 -13.04 -5.47 8.19
N TYR A 381 -12.15 -6.44 7.96
CA TYR A 381 -12.50 -7.86 7.95
C TYR A 381 -13.13 -8.34 9.28
N ASN A 382 -12.69 -7.82 10.43
CA ASN A 382 -13.33 -8.07 11.72
C ASN A 382 -14.81 -7.64 11.75
N ASN A 383 -15.13 -6.46 11.24
CA ASN A 383 -16.50 -5.96 11.14
C ASN A 383 -17.32 -6.77 10.13
N ILE A 384 -16.69 -7.25 9.05
CA ILE A 384 -17.35 -8.14 8.08
C ILE A 384 -17.72 -9.47 8.75
N VAL A 385 -16.81 -10.06 9.55
CA VAL A 385 -17.08 -11.29 10.30
C VAL A 385 -18.24 -11.08 11.29
N THR A 386 -18.23 -9.99 12.05
CA THR A 386 -19.32 -9.62 12.96
C THR A 386 -20.63 -9.45 12.22
N PHE A 387 -20.64 -8.64 11.15
CA PHE A 387 -21.83 -8.41 10.32
C PHE A 387 -22.42 -9.72 9.79
N ASN A 388 -21.55 -10.60 9.24
CA ASN A 388 -21.99 -11.87 8.69
C ASN A 388 -22.66 -12.75 9.75
N SER A 389 -22.11 -12.78 10.97
CA SER A 389 -22.66 -13.54 12.09
C SER A 389 -23.99 -12.96 12.57
N GLU A 390 -24.09 -11.64 12.74
CA GLU A 390 -25.28 -10.98 13.28
C GLU A 390 -26.47 -10.99 12.31
N ASN A 391 -26.18 -11.01 11.00
CA ASN A 391 -27.20 -10.91 9.95
C ASN A 391 -27.49 -12.25 9.26
N ASN A 392 -26.89 -13.36 9.73
CA ASN A 392 -26.93 -14.66 9.05
C ASN A 392 -26.62 -14.55 7.55
N ALA A 393 -25.57 -13.79 7.22
CA ALA A 393 -25.23 -13.51 5.83
C ALA A 393 -24.80 -14.78 5.09
N THR A 394 -25.18 -14.88 3.82
CA THR A 394 -24.67 -15.93 2.94
C THR A 394 -23.29 -15.51 2.42
N ILE A 395 -22.29 -16.39 2.59
CA ILE A 395 -20.90 -16.16 2.17
C ILE A 395 -20.62 -16.99 0.92
N VAL A 396 -20.06 -16.36 -0.11
CA VAL A 396 -19.77 -16.98 -1.40
C VAL A 396 -18.33 -16.71 -1.80
N TYR A 397 -17.56 -17.78 -1.97
CA TYR A 397 -16.24 -17.72 -2.60
C TYR A 397 -16.40 -17.80 -4.12
N ASN A 398 -15.84 -16.83 -4.85
CA ASN A 398 -15.87 -16.80 -6.30
C ASN A 398 -14.53 -17.26 -6.88
N ASN A 399 -14.53 -18.41 -7.55
CA ASN A 399 -13.32 -18.98 -8.16
C ASN A 399 -12.78 -18.17 -9.33
N GLU A 400 -13.62 -17.43 -10.04
CA GLU A 400 -13.20 -16.69 -11.23
C GLU A 400 -12.37 -15.47 -10.87
N THR A 401 -12.84 -14.68 -9.89
CA THR A 401 -12.14 -13.49 -9.40
C THR A 401 -11.14 -13.80 -8.28
N VAL A 402 -11.23 -14.99 -7.67
CA VAL A 402 -10.46 -15.40 -6.48
C VAL A 402 -10.64 -14.36 -5.37
N SER A 403 -11.89 -14.17 -5.00
CA SER A 403 -12.33 -13.27 -3.94
C SER A 403 -13.57 -13.83 -3.27
N THR A 404 -13.98 -13.24 -2.16
CA THR A 404 -15.19 -13.61 -1.43
C THR A 404 -16.17 -12.44 -1.45
N TYR A 405 -17.45 -12.75 -1.41
CA TYR A 405 -18.45 -11.77 -1.05
C TYR A 405 -19.46 -12.36 -0.09
N SER A 406 -20.14 -11.52 0.68
CA SER A 406 -21.26 -11.92 1.50
C SER A 406 -22.45 -10.99 1.26
N TYR A 407 -23.66 -11.50 1.52
CA TYR A 407 -24.87 -10.72 1.40
C TYR A 407 -25.93 -11.11 2.42
N ALA A 408 -26.72 -10.13 2.85
CA ALA A 408 -27.87 -10.29 3.73
C ALA A 408 -28.96 -9.28 3.34
N GLY A 409 -30.08 -9.78 2.84
CA GLY A 409 -31.09 -8.94 2.17
C GLY A 409 -30.44 -8.16 1.02
N THR A 410 -30.53 -6.83 1.07
CA THR A 410 -29.93 -5.93 0.08
C THR A 410 -28.48 -5.54 0.39
N ASN A 411 -27.93 -5.91 1.55
CA ASN A 411 -26.54 -5.55 1.88
C ASN A 411 -25.60 -6.54 1.18
N TRP A 412 -24.58 -6.03 0.50
CA TRP A 412 -23.59 -6.82 -0.21
C TRP A 412 -22.18 -6.32 0.12
N ILE A 413 -21.25 -7.23 0.40
CA ILE A 413 -19.90 -6.92 0.85
C ILE A 413 -18.92 -7.78 0.05
N GLY A 414 -18.01 -7.17 -0.71
CA GLY A 414 -16.92 -7.86 -1.41
C GLY A 414 -15.62 -7.73 -0.62
N TYR A 415 -14.89 -8.82 -0.41
CA TYR A 415 -13.69 -8.86 0.44
C TYR A 415 -12.80 -10.09 0.17
N ASP A 416 -11.73 -10.23 0.95
CA ASP A 416 -10.88 -11.42 0.97
C ASP A 416 -11.09 -12.25 2.25
N ASP A 417 -11.25 -13.57 2.09
CA ASP A 417 -11.37 -14.53 3.19
C ASP A 417 -10.16 -15.48 3.22
N ILE A 418 -10.18 -16.47 4.11
CA ILE A 418 -9.10 -17.46 4.23
C ILE A 418 -8.80 -18.16 2.89
N ASN A 419 -9.83 -18.45 2.08
CA ASN A 419 -9.67 -19.17 0.82
C ASN A 419 -8.99 -18.28 -0.23
N SER A 420 -9.47 -17.05 -0.41
CA SER A 420 -8.88 -16.11 -1.37
C SER A 420 -7.46 -15.71 -0.96
N ILE A 421 -7.19 -15.50 0.33
CA ILE A 421 -5.83 -15.25 0.85
C ILE A 421 -4.87 -16.40 0.52
N LYS A 422 -5.27 -17.64 0.81
CA LYS A 422 -4.43 -18.82 0.48
C LYS A 422 -4.17 -18.92 -1.03
N ALA A 423 -5.19 -18.67 -1.85
CA ALA A 423 -5.06 -18.72 -3.30
C ALA A 423 -4.14 -17.62 -3.84
N LYS A 424 -4.27 -16.39 -3.34
CA LYS A 424 -3.41 -15.25 -3.71
C LYS A 424 -1.95 -15.47 -3.28
N ILE A 425 -1.72 -16.04 -2.11
CA ILE A 425 -0.35 -16.32 -1.66
C ILE A 425 0.26 -17.50 -2.44
N LYS A 426 -0.56 -18.49 -2.82
CA LYS A 426 -0.14 -19.51 -3.79
C LYS A 426 0.22 -18.86 -5.13
N TYR A 427 -0.61 -17.93 -5.63
CA TYR A 427 -0.32 -17.16 -6.83
C TYR A 427 1.04 -16.44 -6.73
N ALA A 428 1.29 -15.70 -5.64
CA ALA A 428 2.55 -15.00 -5.43
C ALA A 428 3.77 -15.94 -5.53
N LYS A 429 3.69 -17.12 -4.90
CA LYS A 429 4.73 -18.15 -5.01
C LYS A 429 4.88 -18.67 -6.43
N THR A 430 3.78 -18.99 -7.12
CA THR A 430 3.83 -19.53 -8.49
C THR A 430 4.37 -18.51 -9.51
N GLN A 431 4.14 -17.22 -9.28
CA GLN A 431 4.66 -16.15 -10.14
C GLN A 431 6.10 -15.76 -9.84
N GLY A 432 6.71 -16.36 -8.80
CA GLY A 432 8.06 -16.05 -8.36
C GLY A 432 8.23 -14.59 -7.92
N ILE A 433 7.17 -13.98 -7.38
CA ILE A 433 7.27 -12.59 -6.89
C ILE A 433 7.89 -12.53 -5.49
N GLY A 434 8.45 -11.37 -5.16
CA GLY A 434 9.20 -11.12 -3.92
C GLY A 434 8.42 -11.33 -2.63
N GLY A 435 7.09 -11.29 -2.65
CA GLY A 435 6.28 -11.54 -1.48
C GLY A 435 4.87 -10.97 -1.56
N TYR A 436 4.31 -10.69 -0.39
CA TYR A 436 3.05 -9.98 -0.22
C TYR A 436 3.07 -9.11 1.03
N PHE A 437 2.18 -8.12 1.09
CA PHE A 437 1.92 -7.35 2.31
C PHE A 437 0.42 -7.23 2.57
N PHE A 438 0.05 -7.05 3.84
CA PHE A 438 -1.33 -6.78 4.24
C PHE A 438 -1.59 -5.31 4.55
N TRP A 439 -2.72 -4.80 4.08
CA TRP A 439 -3.29 -3.50 4.49
C TRP A 439 -4.64 -3.71 5.19
N ALA A 440 -4.77 -3.56 6.50
CA ALA A 440 -3.73 -3.28 7.48
C ALA A 440 -3.98 -4.05 8.79
N LEU A 441 -2.95 -4.14 9.64
CA LEU A 441 -3.09 -4.71 10.98
C LEU A 441 -4.14 -3.92 11.77
N GLY A 442 -4.98 -4.65 12.51
CA GLY A 442 -6.16 -4.09 13.17
C GLY A 442 -7.46 -4.34 12.43
N TYR A 443 -7.41 -4.61 11.12
CA TYR A 443 -8.62 -4.94 10.36
C TYR A 443 -8.92 -6.44 10.36
N ASP A 444 -7.91 -7.28 10.59
CA ASP A 444 -8.06 -8.74 10.67
C ASP A 444 -8.89 -9.17 11.88
N SER A 445 -9.59 -10.30 11.77
CA SER A 445 -10.33 -10.91 12.86
C SER A 445 -9.46 -11.96 13.53
N ASN A 446 -8.98 -11.69 14.75
CA ASN A 446 -8.11 -12.60 15.51
C ASN A 446 -6.88 -13.10 14.72
N TRP A 447 -6.32 -12.24 13.86
CA TRP A 447 -5.18 -12.55 12.99
C TRP A 447 -5.42 -13.74 12.04
N THR A 448 -6.68 -14.04 11.71
CA THR A 448 -7.06 -15.23 10.97
C THR A 448 -6.53 -15.20 9.54
N LEU A 449 -6.65 -14.07 8.85
CA LEU A 449 -6.13 -13.91 7.49
C LEU A 449 -4.61 -13.86 7.47
N SER A 450 -4.03 -13.14 8.43
CA SER A 450 -2.58 -13.03 8.63
C SER A 450 -1.94 -14.41 8.85
N ARG A 451 -2.56 -15.24 9.69
CA ARG A 451 -2.15 -16.64 9.94
C ARG A 451 -2.32 -17.52 8.71
N ALA A 452 -3.41 -17.35 7.96
CA ALA A 452 -3.65 -18.12 6.73
C ALA A 452 -2.54 -17.90 5.68
N GLY A 453 -1.88 -16.74 5.70
CA GLY A 453 -0.73 -16.47 4.84
C GLY A 453 0.54 -17.25 5.18
N LYS A 454 0.63 -17.78 6.40
CA LYS A 454 1.64 -18.79 6.76
C LYS A 454 1.22 -20.13 6.15
N ILE A 455 1.44 -20.31 4.84
CA ILE A 455 1.30 -21.63 4.21
C ILE A 455 2.24 -22.58 4.98
N PRO A 456 1.73 -23.68 5.57
CA PRO A 456 2.57 -24.68 6.21
C PRO A 456 3.70 -25.06 5.27
N LYS A 457 4.91 -25.29 5.79
CA LYS A 457 5.93 -25.99 4.99
C LYS A 457 5.27 -27.30 4.58
N VAL A 458 4.85 -27.40 3.31
CA VAL A 458 4.48 -28.68 2.74
C VAL A 458 5.78 -29.45 2.81
N LEU A 459 5.87 -30.39 3.75
CA LEU A 459 6.92 -31.41 3.69
C LEU A 459 6.79 -31.98 2.28
N PRO A 460 7.84 -31.91 1.45
CA PRO A 460 7.73 -32.39 0.07
C PRO A 460 7.16 -33.80 0.12
N LEU A 461 6.22 -34.13 -0.76
CA LEU A 461 5.58 -35.45 -0.84
C LEU A 461 6.61 -36.61 -0.81
N LEU A 462 7.84 -36.34 -1.26
CA LEU A 462 9.01 -37.20 -1.12
C LEU A 462 9.30 -37.61 0.33
N ASP A 463 9.18 -36.74 1.32
CA ASP A 463 9.46 -37.04 2.74
C ASP A 463 8.36 -37.90 3.39
N ILE A 464 7.11 -37.78 2.90
CA ILE A 464 6.01 -38.66 3.31
C ILE A 464 6.19 -40.04 2.67
N GLN A 465 6.53 -40.11 1.38
CA GLN A 465 6.88 -41.38 0.74
C GLN A 465 8.10 -42.03 1.39
N PHE A 466 9.12 -41.25 1.77
CA PHE A 466 10.33 -41.76 2.44
C PHE A 466 10.01 -42.32 3.82
N LYS A 467 9.16 -41.63 4.61
CA LYS A 467 8.71 -42.12 5.92
C LYS A 467 7.82 -43.34 5.83
N PHE A 468 6.93 -43.42 4.83
CA PHE A 468 6.15 -44.63 4.58
C PHE A 468 7.05 -45.79 4.14
N TYR A 469 7.97 -45.57 3.19
CA TYR A 469 8.87 -46.61 2.69
C TYR A 469 9.81 -47.13 3.79
N ALA A 470 10.38 -46.23 4.60
CA ALA A 470 11.21 -46.61 5.75
C ALA A 470 10.40 -47.37 6.83
N LEU A 471 9.14 -47.02 7.07
CA LEU A 471 8.26 -47.79 7.96
C LEU A 471 7.99 -49.20 7.42
N THR A 472 7.75 -49.34 6.10
CA THR A 472 7.52 -50.65 5.48
C THR A 472 8.75 -51.54 5.56
N LEU A 473 9.96 -50.96 5.40
CA LEU A 473 11.23 -51.70 5.52
C LEU A 473 11.51 -52.14 6.97
N LEU A 474 11.18 -51.28 7.96
CA LEU A 474 11.27 -51.63 9.38
C LEU A 474 10.25 -52.71 9.80
N TRP A 475 9.05 -52.70 9.21
CA TRP A 475 8.03 -53.73 9.48
C TRP A 475 8.42 -55.11 8.93
N HIS A 476 9.29 -55.16 7.92
CA HIS A 476 9.86 -56.39 7.37
C HIS A 476 11.21 -56.80 8.03
N GLY A 477 11.60 -56.18 9.15
CA GLY A 477 12.74 -56.60 9.94
C GLY A 477 14.12 -56.24 9.38
N MET A 478 14.21 -55.30 8.43
CA MET A 478 15.50 -54.88 7.88
C MET A 478 16.29 -54.02 8.87
N THR A 479 17.58 -54.30 8.97
CA THR A 479 18.51 -53.56 9.83
C THR A 479 18.91 -52.23 9.20
N LYS A 480 19.33 -51.27 10.04
CA LYS A 480 19.74 -49.92 9.61
C LYS A 480 20.88 -49.93 8.56
N SER A 481 21.74 -50.93 8.62
CA SER A 481 22.83 -51.20 7.68
C SER A 481 22.34 -51.62 6.30
N GLU A 482 21.28 -52.43 6.21
CA GLU A 482 20.70 -52.89 4.93
C GLU A 482 19.93 -51.78 4.21
N MET A 483 19.32 -50.86 4.97
CA MET A 483 18.66 -49.68 4.41
C MET A 483 19.64 -48.70 3.72
N GLN A 484 20.86 -48.57 4.21
CA GLN A 484 21.84 -47.64 3.62
C GLN A 484 22.41 -48.12 2.28
N LEU A 485 22.47 -49.44 2.06
CA LEU A 485 22.99 -50.04 0.83
C LEU A 485 22.01 -49.92 -0.36
N ARG A 486 20.69 -49.94 -0.11
CA ARG A 486 19.67 -49.83 -1.17
C ARG A 486 19.32 -48.39 -1.58
N VAL A 487 19.84 -47.39 -0.88
CA VAL A 487 19.62 -45.96 -1.19
C VAL A 487 20.69 -45.41 -2.13
N GLN A 488 21.73 -46.20 -2.46
CA GLN A 488 22.76 -45.83 -3.46
C GLN A 488 22.45 -46.31 -4.89
N ASP A 489 21.43 -47.14 -5.08
CA ASP A 489 20.82 -47.49 -6.37
C ASP A 489 19.49 -46.73 -6.54
#